data_AF-G7YPK6-F1
#
_entry.id   AF-G7YPK6-F1
#
_cell.length_a   1.000
_cell.length_b   1.000
_cell.length_c   1.000
_cell.angle_alpha   90.00
_cell.angle_beta   90.00
_cell.angle_gamma   90.00
#
_symmetry.space_group_name_H-M   'P 1'
#
loop_
_entity.id
_entity.type
_entity.pdbx_description
1 polymer ?
#
loop_
_entity_poly.entity_id
_entity_poly.type
_entity_poly.pdbx_seq_one_letter_code
_entity_poly.pdbx_strand_id
1 'polypeptide(L)'
;MDCSSKQGNAVSFYPSVDNLFKSELFALLELVASKCTKKRWKSSMAVWILSLMMALEPPLHPDVHHLLRTIARQCRKLKKVGFLFSTHLIIYMKELDSDKKSSEDDLFFGLCPILVARNFGQLDLLESA
;
A
#
# COMPACT_ATOMS: atom_id res chain seq x y z
N MET A 1 -52.81 18.21 36.14
CA MET A 1 -52.97 19.09 34.97
C MET A 1 -51.73 18.97 34.13
N ASP A 2 -51.93 18.36 32.98
CA ASP A 2 -50.97 18.03 31.94
C ASP A 2 -50.20 19.24 31.39
N CYS A 3 -48.98 18.98 30.91
CA CYS A 3 -48.73 19.02 29.47
C CYS A 3 -47.40 18.32 29.14
N SER A 4 -47.52 17.15 28.53
CA SER A 4 -46.47 16.55 27.72
C SER A 4 -46.14 17.46 26.53
N SER A 5 -44.86 17.56 26.19
CA SER A 5 -44.43 17.74 24.79
C SER A 5 -43.02 17.18 24.64
N LYS A 6 -42.96 15.89 24.29
CA LYS A 6 -41.83 15.31 23.57
C LYS A 6 -41.85 15.90 22.15
N GLN A 7 -40.84 16.67 21.78
CA GLN A 7 -40.51 16.92 20.39
C GLN A 7 -39.07 16.51 20.15
N GLY A 8 -38.93 15.61 19.17
CA GLY A 8 -37.66 15.03 18.79
C GLY A 8 -36.72 16.06 18.17
N ASN A 9 -35.44 15.83 18.39
CA ASN A 9 -34.42 16.32 17.48
C ASN A 9 -33.66 15.09 16.98
N ALA A 10 -33.95 14.72 15.73
CA ALA A 10 -33.12 13.84 14.94
C ALA A 10 -31.74 14.49 14.83
N VAL A 11 -30.79 14.03 15.64
CA VAL A 11 -29.39 14.42 15.46
C VAL A 11 -28.92 13.74 14.19
N SER A 12 -28.49 14.56 13.25
CA SER A 12 -28.26 14.22 11.86
C SER A 12 -27.23 13.10 11.69
N PHE A 13 -27.61 12.09 10.91
CA PHE A 13 -26.77 10.96 10.52
C PHE A 13 -25.95 11.30 9.27
N TYR A 14 -25.33 12.49 9.22
CA TYR A 14 -24.36 12.77 8.17
C TYR A 14 -22.99 12.31 8.65
N PRO A 15 -22.34 11.34 7.98
CA PRO A 15 -20.95 11.06 8.27
C PRO A 15 -20.17 12.36 8.06
N SER A 16 -19.33 12.72 9.03
CA SER A 16 -18.41 13.84 8.86
C SER A 16 -17.60 13.64 7.58
N VAL A 17 -17.29 14.74 6.89
CA VAL A 17 -16.51 14.71 5.64
C VAL A 17 -15.20 13.93 5.82
N ASP A 18 -14.60 14.02 7.01
CA ASP A 18 -13.39 13.28 7.40
C ASP A 18 -13.58 11.76 7.40
N ASN A 19 -14.76 11.28 7.82
CA ASN A 19 -15.06 9.84 7.83
C ASN A 19 -15.32 9.31 6.42
N LEU A 20 -15.90 10.13 5.54
CA LEU A 20 -16.08 9.78 4.13
C LEU A 20 -14.70 9.64 3.46
N PHE A 21 -13.81 10.62 3.65
CA PHE A 21 -12.47 10.63 3.08
C PHE A 21 -11.62 9.44 3.57
N LYS A 22 -11.71 9.09 4.86
CA LYS A 22 -11.04 7.91 5.43
C LYS A 22 -11.55 6.59 4.85
N SER A 23 -12.87 6.47 4.63
CA SER A 23 -13.47 5.26 4.04
C SER A 23 -13.08 5.07 2.57
N GLU A 24 -13.02 6.15 1.81
CA GLU A 24 -12.58 6.14 0.41
C GLU A 24 -11.09 5.81 0.31
N LEU A 25 -10.26 6.42 1.15
CA LEU A 25 -8.83 6.14 1.23
C LEU A 25 -8.56 4.67 1.57
N PHE A 26 -9.33 4.10 2.51
CA PHE A 26 -9.26 2.70 2.86
C PHE A 26 -9.63 1.79 1.67
N ALA A 27 -10.74 2.06 0.99
CA ALA A 27 -11.17 1.29 -0.18
C ALA A 27 -10.14 1.37 -1.33
N LEU A 28 -9.52 2.53 -1.54
CA LEU A 28 -8.43 2.70 -2.51
C LEU A 28 -7.20 1.88 -2.11
N LEU A 29 -6.85 1.85 -0.83
CA LEU A 29 -5.73 1.06 -0.32
C LEU A 29 -5.98 -0.45 -0.48
N GLU A 30 -7.19 -0.92 -0.20
CA GLU A 30 -7.61 -2.30 -0.45
C GLU A 30 -7.53 -2.66 -1.94
N LEU A 31 -8.05 -1.78 -2.80
CA LEU A 31 -8.01 -1.96 -4.24
C LEU A 31 -6.56 -2.09 -4.72
N VAL A 32 -5.68 -1.18 -4.32
CA VAL A 32 -4.27 -1.21 -4.69
C VAL A 32 -3.57 -2.46 -4.14
N ALA A 33 -3.84 -2.85 -2.90
CA ALA A 33 -3.33 -4.09 -2.33
C ALA A 33 -3.74 -5.33 -3.15
N SER A 34 -4.99 -5.39 -3.61
CA SER A 34 -5.52 -6.49 -4.45
C SER A 34 -4.85 -6.56 -5.83
N LYS A 35 -4.38 -5.43 -6.35
CA LYS A 35 -3.71 -5.34 -7.65
C LYS A 35 -2.20 -5.55 -7.55
N CYS A 36 -1.62 -5.48 -6.34
CA CYS A 36 -0.19 -5.62 -6.07
C CYS A 36 0.26 -7.08 -6.23
N THR A 37 0.23 -7.56 -7.47
CA THR A 37 0.53 -8.94 -7.87
C THR A 37 1.26 -8.92 -9.21
N LYS A 38 2.06 -9.97 -9.49
CA LYS A 38 2.88 -10.02 -10.71
C LYS A 38 2.07 -9.82 -11.99
N LYS A 39 0.86 -10.42 -12.05
CA LYS A 39 0.01 -10.39 -13.25
C LYS A 39 -0.68 -9.05 -13.48
N ARG A 40 -0.78 -8.20 -12.46
CA ARG A 40 -1.58 -6.96 -12.51
C ARG A 40 -0.78 -5.71 -12.21
N TRP A 41 0.51 -5.86 -11.87
CA TRP A 41 1.40 -4.75 -11.62
C TRP A 41 1.51 -3.81 -12.83
N LYS A 42 1.49 -2.52 -12.56
CA LYS A 42 1.80 -1.43 -13.50
C LYS A 42 2.66 -0.42 -12.76
N SER A 43 3.66 0.18 -13.39
CA SER A 43 4.59 1.10 -12.70
C SER A 43 3.89 2.32 -12.09
N SER A 44 2.76 2.78 -12.64
CA SER A 44 1.92 3.81 -12.02
C SER A 44 1.37 3.42 -10.64
N MET A 45 1.29 2.13 -10.31
CA MET A 45 0.90 1.67 -8.98
C MET A 45 1.90 2.09 -7.89
N ALA A 46 3.19 2.20 -8.20
CA ALA A 46 4.18 2.68 -7.23
C ALA A 46 3.81 4.10 -6.77
N VAL A 47 3.45 4.97 -7.71
CA VAL A 47 3.00 6.34 -7.44
C VAL A 47 1.72 6.33 -6.60
N TRP A 48 0.72 5.52 -6.96
CA TRP A 48 -0.51 5.40 -6.18
C TRP A 48 -0.26 4.92 -4.75
N ILE A 49 0.58 3.89 -4.55
CA ILE A 49 0.92 3.38 -3.22
C ILE A 49 1.60 4.48 -2.39
N LEU A 50 2.57 5.21 -2.96
CA LEU A 50 3.26 6.30 -2.26
C LEU A 50 2.30 7.42 -1.88
N SER A 51 1.45 7.88 -2.81
CA SER A 51 0.47 8.93 -2.55
C SER A 51 -0.52 8.52 -1.46
N LEU A 52 -0.99 7.27 -1.49
CA LEU A 52 -1.87 6.73 -0.44
C LEU A 52 -1.14 6.68 0.91
N MET A 53 0.11 6.21 0.95
CA MET A 53 0.90 6.21 2.19
C MET A 53 1.10 7.62 2.76
N MET A 54 1.33 8.62 1.91
CA MET A 54 1.48 10.02 2.33
C MET A 54 0.17 10.63 2.84
N ALA A 55 -0.99 10.16 2.35
CA ALA A 55 -2.31 10.61 2.79
C ALA A 55 -2.78 9.94 4.09
N LEU A 56 -2.06 8.93 4.59
CA LEU A 56 -2.41 8.24 5.84
C LEU A 56 -1.90 9.01 7.05
N GLU A 57 -2.82 9.66 7.77
CA GLU A 57 -2.53 10.35 9.03
C GLU A 57 -2.71 9.42 10.24
N PRO A 58 -1.69 9.28 11.11
CA PRO A 58 -1.84 8.57 12.39
C PRO A 58 -2.85 9.27 13.34
N PRO A 59 -3.51 8.54 14.26
CA PRO A 59 -3.42 7.10 14.47
C PRO A 59 -4.22 6.30 13.43
N LEU A 60 -3.62 5.21 12.94
CA LEU A 60 -4.23 4.37 11.90
C LEU A 60 -5.04 3.22 12.49
N HIS A 61 -6.09 2.84 11.76
CA HIS A 61 -6.84 1.62 12.05
C HIS A 61 -5.96 0.37 11.86
N PRO A 62 -6.08 -0.68 12.68
CA PRO A 62 -5.32 -1.93 12.52
C PRO A 62 -5.40 -2.54 11.12
N ASP A 63 -6.54 -2.41 10.45
CA ASP A 63 -6.73 -2.93 9.09
C ASP A 63 -5.85 -2.20 8.06
N VAL A 64 -5.67 -0.88 8.22
CA VAL A 64 -4.74 -0.11 7.38
C VAL A 64 -3.32 -0.63 7.56
N HIS A 65 -2.91 -0.88 8.81
CA HIS A 65 -1.62 -1.51 9.09
C HIS A 65 -1.50 -2.89 8.43
N HIS A 66 -2.56 -3.70 8.45
CA HIS A 66 -2.56 -4.98 7.74
C HIS A 66 -2.36 -4.78 6.23
N LEU A 67 -3.10 -3.87 5.61
CA LEU A 67 -3.01 -3.62 4.17
C LEU A 67 -1.62 -3.14 3.75
N LEU A 68 -1.02 -2.19 4.49
CA LEU A 68 0.35 -1.74 4.26
C LEU A 68 1.36 -2.89 4.37
N ARG A 69 1.19 -3.77 5.38
CA ARG A 69 2.03 -4.96 5.54
C ARG A 69 1.88 -5.91 4.35
N THR A 70 0.66 -6.11 3.86
CA THR A 70 0.37 -6.93 2.68
C THR A 70 1.05 -6.35 1.45
N ILE A 71 0.95 -5.05 1.21
CA ILE A 71 1.61 -4.37 0.08
C ILE A 71 3.12 -4.53 0.16
N ALA A 72 3.74 -4.27 1.32
CA ALA A 72 5.19 -4.43 1.51
C ALA A 72 5.66 -5.86 1.23
N ARG A 73 4.93 -6.86 1.74
CA ARG A 73 5.25 -8.28 1.49
C ARG A 73 5.12 -8.65 0.02
N GLN A 74 4.11 -8.12 -0.68
CA GLN A 74 3.96 -8.34 -2.12
C GLN A 74 5.08 -7.68 -2.92
N CYS A 75 5.47 -6.45 -2.58
CA CYS A 75 6.62 -5.79 -3.19
C CYS A 75 7.90 -6.63 -3.06
N ARG A 76 8.17 -7.23 -1.89
CA ARG A 76 9.30 -8.17 -1.75
C ARG A 76 9.19 -9.38 -2.67
N LYS A 77 8.01 -9.98 -2.78
CA LYS A 77 7.78 -11.11 -3.69
C LYS A 77 8.02 -10.70 -5.14
N LEU A 78 7.55 -9.53 -5.54
CA LEU A 78 7.76 -8.97 -6.89
C LEU A 78 9.25 -8.74 -7.17
N LYS A 79 10.00 -8.16 -6.22
CA LYS A 79 11.46 -8.01 -6.33
C LYS A 79 12.18 -9.35 -6.53
N LYS A 80 11.83 -10.36 -5.73
CA LYS A 80 12.43 -11.71 -5.84
C LYS A 80 12.12 -12.35 -7.19
N VAL A 81 10.90 -12.21 -7.70
CA VAL A 81 10.52 -12.76 -9.01
C VAL A 81 11.18 -11.99 -10.16
N GLY A 82 11.30 -10.67 -10.07
CA GLY A 82 12.07 -9.86 -11.00
C GLY A 82 13.53 -10.29 -11.02
N PHE A 83 14.15 -10.54 -9.86
CA PHE A 83 15.50 -11.07 -9.75
C PHE A 83 15.65 -12.49 -10.34
N LEU A 84 14.70 -13.41 -10.10
CA LEU A 84 14.73 -14.76 -10.67
C LEU A 84 14.53 -14.75 -12.20
N PHE A 85 13.61 -13.94 -12.72
CA PHE A 85 13.43 -13.81 -14.16
C PHE A 85 14.61 -13.10 -14.81
N SER A 86 15.13 -12.06 -14.17
CA SER A 86 16.34 -11.36 -14.58
C SER A 86 17.52 -12.32 -14.57
N THR A 87 17.80 -13.08 -13.51
CA THR A 87 18.90 -14.07 -13.51
C THR A 87 18.74 -15.16 -14.58
N HIS A 88 17.54 -15.67 -14.83
CA HIS A 88 17.29 -16.60 -15.94
C HIS A 88 17.55 -15.96 -17.31
N LEU A 89 17.08 -14.72 -17.49
CA LEU A 89 17.32 -13.93 -18.70
C LEU A 89 18.79 -13.54 -18.84
N ILE A 90 19.50 -13.28 -17.74
CA ILE A 90 20.93 -12.94 -17.68
C ILE A 90 21.79 -14.14 -18.04
N ILE A 91 21.41 -15.35 -17.63
CA ILE A 91 22.09 -16.57 -18.09
C ILE A 91 21.97 -16.67 -19.62
N TYR A 92 20.82 -16.31 -20.18
CA TYR A 92 20.58 -16.26 -21.62
C TYR A 92 21.22 -15.05 -22.34
N MET A 93 21.35 -13.91 -21.65
CA MET A 93 21.86 -12.64 -22.19
C MET A 93 23.34 -12.40 -21.90
N LYS A 94 24.02 -13.26 -21.12
CA LYS A 94 25.46 -13.13 -20.83
C LYS A 94 26.36 -13.25 -22.08
N GLU A 95 25.77 -13.56 -23.24
CA GLU A 95 26.42 -13.48 -24.55
C GLU A 95 26.40 -12.07 -25.17
N LEU A 96 25.60 -11.13 -24.67
CA LEU A 96 25.49 -9.77 -25.20
C LEU A 96 25.50 -8.75 -24.06
N ASP A 97 26.60 -7.99 -24.00
CA ASP A 97 26.84 -6.80 -23.19
C ASP A 97 25.57 -6.09 -22.65
N SER A 98 25.57 -5.73 -21.36
CA SER A 98 25.27 -4.36 -20.92
C SER A 98 25.09 -4.19 -19.41
N ASP A 99 25.59 -3.03 -18.99
CA ASP A 99 25.38 -2.29 -17.77
C ASP A 99 23.90 -2.27 -17.33
N LYS A 100 23.57 -2.94 -16.22
CA LYS A 100 22.17 -3.08 -15.75
C LYS A 100 21.75 -1.90 -14.91
N LYS A 101 21.13 -0.92 -15.55
CA LYS A 101 20.28 0.06 -14.86
C LYS A 101 19.09 -0.67 -14.23
N SER A 102 18.99 -0.69 -12.89
CA SER A 102 17.83 -1.27 -12.19
C SER A 102 16.57 -0.52 -12.59
N SER A 103 15.47 -1.24 -12.85
CA SER A 103 14.19 -0.58 -13.16
C SER A 103 13.71 0.24 -11.95
N GLU A 104 12.99 1.34 -12.19
CA GLU A 104 12.40 2.16 -11.12
C GLU A 104 11.47 1.34 -10.22
N ASP A 105 10.80 0.33 -10.79
CA ASP A 105 9.99 -0.63 -10.06
C ASP A 105 10.83 -1.49 -9.10
N ASP A 106 12.03 -1.94 -9.50
CA ASP A 106 12.92 -2.71 -8.61
C ASP A 106 13.40 -1.89 -7.41
N LEU A 107 13.67 -0.59 -7.64
CA LEU A 107 13.99 0.37 -6.58
C LEU A 107 12.79 0.52 -5.64
N PHE A 108 11.61 0.77 -6.18
CA PHE A 108 10.38 0.90 -5.40
C PHE A 108 10.09 -0.37 -4.58
N PHE A 109 10.23 -1.56 -5.15
CA PHE A 109 10.00 -2.81 -4.44
C PHE A 109 10.98 -3.02 -3.27
N GLY A 110 12.20 -2.49 -3.39
CA GLY A 110 13.18 -2.45 -2.30
C GLY A 110 12.81 -1.44 -1.21
N LEU A 111 12.33 -0.27 -1.60
CA LEU A 111 12.02 0.84 -0.69
C LEU A 111 10.68 0.67 0.04
N CYS A 112 9.65 0.11 -0.59
CA CYS A 112 8.31 0.02 -0.04
C CYS A 112 8.26 -0.64 1.35
N PRO A 113 8.91 -1.80 1.61
CA PRO A 113 8.96 -2.38 2.95
C PRO A 113 9.66 -1.48 3.99
N ILE A 114 10.65 -0.70 3.56
CA ILE A 114 11.39 0.23 4.44
C ILE A 114 10.48 1.39 4.83
N LEU A 115 9.78 1.97 3.85
CA LEU A 115 8.81 3.05 4.09
C LEU A 115 7.69 2.58 5.02
N VAL A 116 7.13 1.39 4.79
CA VAL A 116 6.10 0.83 5.67
C VAL A 116 6.63 0.63 7.10
N ALA A 117 7.82 0.05 7.23
CA ALA A 117 8.41 -0.21 8.54
C ALA A 117 8.71 1.07 9.33
N ARG A 118 9.35 2.05 8.69
CA ARG A 118 9.83 3.28 9.34
C ARG A 118 8.71 4.28 9.61
N ASN A 119 7.78 4.46 8.67
CA ASN A 119 6.74 5.48 8.80
C ASN A 119 5.51 4.99 9.59
N PHE A 120 5.29 3.66 9.66
CA PHE A 120 4.11 3.09 10.31
C PHE A 120 4.45 2.09 11.42
N GLY A 121 5.71 2.08 11.89
CA GLY A 121 6.15 1.30 13.06
C GLY A 121 6.22 -0.22 12.86
N GLN A 122 6.18 -0.72 11.61
CA GLN A 122 6.22 -2.16 11.29
C GLN A 122 7.65 -2.68 11.13
N LEU A 123 8.48 -2.50 12.16
CA LEU A 123 9.91 -2.80 12.10
C LEU A 123 10.22 -4.29 11.90
N ASP A 124 9.30 -5.19 12.28
CA ASP A 124 9.35 -6.64 12.02
C ASP A 124 9.54 -6.98 10.54
N LEU A 125 9.09 -6.08 9.65
CA LEU A 125 9.34 -6.22 8.24
C LEU A 125 10.84 -6.20 7.96
N LEU A 126 11.64 -5.34 8.58
CA LEU A 126 13.07 -5.18 8.27
C LEU A 126 13.93 -6.38 8.69
N GLU A 127 13.51 -7.11 9.73
CA GLU A 127 14.25 -8.24 10.29
C GLU A 127 14.17 -9.50 9.41
N SER A 128 13.18 -9.58 8.52
CA SER A 128 12.93 -10.73 7.65
C SER A 128 13.53 -10.57 6.24
N ALA A 129 14.69 -9.90 6.14
CA ALA A 129 15.42 -9.64 4.90
C ALA A 129 16.51 -10.69 4.63
#